data_AF-A0A7V9MBK2-F1
#
_entry.id   AF-A0A7V9MBK2-F1
#
_cell.length_a   1.000
_cell.length_b   1.000
_cell.length_c   1.000
_cell.angle_alpha   90.00
_cell.angle_beta   90.00
_cell.angle_gamma   90.00
#
_symmetry.space_group_name_H-M   'P 1'
#
loop_
_entity.id
_entity.type
_entity.pdbx_description
1 polymer ?
#
loop_
_entity_poly.entity_id
_entity_poly.type
_entity_poly.pdbx_seq_one_letter_code
_entity_poly.pdbx_strand_id
1 'polypeptide(L)'
;MTPAGGPFGGLELLVAGPAVGAALLPLLPDCRRVTQAAIGLASCVLALSIWMWVDVVSADGAYVWQSNASWIAALDVHWRLGADDLSAPLVVLTAVLSWCCLVTLLKRAPECGDTRALVALVLLMEAGSIGTFVALDLVLFFVFFELVLIPMWFVIAYWGDQHDEAGRRRAA
;
A
#
# COMPACT_ATOMS: atom_id res chain seq x y z
N MET A 1 1.69 14.59 23.57
CA MET A 1 1.98 15.90 22.95
C MET A 1 2.91 15.68 21.75
N THR A 2 2.39 15.17 20.64
CA THR A 2 3.06 15.26 19.34
C THR A 2 2.84 16.68 18.83
N PRO A 3 3.88 17.38 18.36
CA PRO A 3 3.74 18.74 17.87
C PRO A 3 2.96 18.73 16.56
N ALA A 4 2.00 19.66 16.48
CA ALA A 4 1.60 20.42 15.32
C ALA A 4 1.80 19.78 13.93
N GLY A 5 0.66 19.50 13.27
CA GLY A 5 0.35 19.92 11.90
C GLY A 5 1.52 20.38 11.02
N GLY A 6 2.40 19.45 10.65
CA GLY A 6 3.17 19.57 9.43
C GLY A 6 2.25 19.30 8.23
N PRO A 7 2.49 19.91 7.05
CA PRO A 7 1.70 19.65 5.84
C PRO A 7 1.85 18.21 5.31
N PHE A 8 2.80 17.45 5.86
CA PHE A 8 3.01 16.02 5.56
C PHE A 8 3.00 15.27 6.89
N GLY A 9 1.89 14.58 7.16
CA GLY A 9 1.76 13.67 8.30
C GLY A 9 2.51 12.35 8.06
N GLY A 10 2.53 11.50 9.09
CA GLY A 10 3.08 10.15 8.95
C GLY A 10 2.18 9.23 8.09
N LEU A 11 0.94 9.62 7.80
CA LEU A 11 0.04 8.89 6.88
C LEU A 11 0.54 8.94 5.44
N GLU A 12 1.03 10.10 5.01
CA GLU A 12 1.60 10.31 3.68
C GLU A 12 2.84 9.43 3.49
N LEU A 13 3.66 9.28 4.54
CA LEU A 13 4.79 8.34 4.50
C LEU A 13 4.33 6.89 4.39
N LEU A 14 3.23 6.54 5.07
CA LEU A 14 2.66 5.20 5.09
C LEU A 14 2.09 4.81 3.71
N VAL A 15 1.50 5.76 2.99
CA VAL A 15 0.97 5.58 1.63
C VAL A 15 2.06 5.72 0.56
N ALA A 16 2.87 6.79 0.62
CA ALA A 16 3.86 7.10 -0.39
C ALA A 16 5.11 6.21 -0.29
N GLY A 17 5.44 5.70 0.90
CA GLY A 17 6.60 4.82 1.11
C GLY A 17 6.58 3.59 0.19
N PRO A 18 5.54 2.74 0.23
CA PRO A 18 5.40 1.62 -0.68
C PRO A 18 5.32 2.06 -2.15
N ALA A 19 4.64 3.17 -2.49
CA ALA A 19 4.54 3.66 -3.86
C ALA A 19 5.90 4.09 -4.44
N VAL A 20 6.72 4.79 -3.64
CA VAL A 20 8.10 5.16 -4.00
C VAL A 20 8.98 3.92 -4.11
N GLY A 21 8.80 2.96 -3.19
CA GLY A 21 9.46 1.65 -3.27
C GLY A 21 9.14 0.90 -4.56
N ALA A 22 7.87 0.90 -4.97
CA ALA A 22 7.40 0.27 -6.21
C ALA A 22 8.07 0.88 -7.45
N ALA A 23 8.31 2.19 -7.46
CA ALA A 23 8.95 2.87 -8.58
C ALA A 23 10.49 2.70 -8.59
N LEU A 24 11.13 2.75 -7.42
CA LEU A 24 12.59 2.82 -7.32
C LEU A 24 13.27 1.45 -7.20
N LEU A 25 12.69 0.51 -6.45
CA LEU A 25 13.33 -0.78 -6.19
C LEU A 25 13.54 -1.62 -7.45
N PRO A 26 12.63 -1.68 -8.45
CA PRO A 26 12.85 -2.44 -9.68
C PRO A 26 14.05 -1.97 -10.51
N LEU A 27 14.54 -0.74 -10.28
CA LEU A 27 15.71 -0.17 -10.95
C LEU A 27 17.03 -0.73 -10.41
N LEU A 28 17.02 -1.44 -9.27
CA LEU A 28 18.22 -2.04 -8.72
C LEU A 28 18.71 -3.20 -9.61
N PRO A 29 20.04 -3.33 -9.77
CA PRO A 29 20.62 -4.34 -10.66
C PRO A 29 20.44 -5.77 -10.15
N ASP A 30 20.45 -5.97 -8.83
CA ASP A 30 20.41 -7.30 -8.21
C ASP A 30 19.01 -7.65 -7.71
N CYS A 31 18.40 -8.71 -8.24
CA CYS A 31 17.05 -9.16 -7.83
C CYS A 31 16.98 -9.50 -6.35
N ARG A 32 18.05 -10.09 -5.79
CA ARG A 32 18.13 -10.37 -4.35
C ARG A 32 18.12 -9.09 -3.51
N ARG A 33 18.77 -8.01 -3.97
CA ARG A 33 18.73 -6.71 -3.29
C ARG A 33 17.35 -6.06 -3.38
N VAL A 34 16.67 -6.21 -4.53
CA VAL A 34 15.28 -5.77 -4.71
C VAL A 34 14.38 -6.40 -3.65
N THR A 35 14.40 -7.73 -3.52
CA THR A 35 13.59 -8.45 -2.54
C THR A 35 13.94 -8.06 -1.10
N GLN A 36 15.24 -7.99 -0.77
CA GLN A 36 15.68 -7.61 0.58
C GLN A 36 15.29 -6.18 0.95
N ALA A 37 15.45 -5.23 0.02
CA ALA A 37 15.06 -3.85 0.22
C ALA A 37 13.54 -3.70 0.33
N ALA A 38 12.77 -4.45 -0.47
CA ALA A 38 11.30 -4.46 -0.38
C ALA A 38 10.81 -4.98 0.96
N ILE A 39 11.40 -6.07 1.47
CA ILE A 39 11.09 -6.60 2.81
C ILE A 39 11.47 -5.59 3.90
N GLY A 40 12.63 -4.93 3.76
CA GLY A 40 13.05 -3.87 4.67
C GLY A 40 12.03 -2.72 4.71
N LEU A 41 11.63 -2.23 3.53
CA LEU A 41 10.62 -1.18 3.40
C LEU A 41 9.26 -1.61 3.99
N ALA A 42 8.76 -2.79 3.64
CA ALA A 42 7.51 -3.32 4.19
C ALA A 42 7.57 -3.53 5.71
N SER A 43 8.75 -3.87 6.25
CA SER A 43 8.94 -3.95 7.71
C SER A 43 8.85 -2.57 8.37
N CYS A 44 9.40 -1.53 7.73
CA CYS A 44 9.26 -0.15 8.19
C CYS A 44 7.81 0.31 8.14
N VAL A 45 7.09 0.02 7.06
CA VAL A 45 5.66 0.35 6.90
C VAL A 45 4.82 -0.39 7.93
N LEU A 46 5.08 -1.68 8.16
CA LEU A 46 4.44 -2.45 9.22
C LEU A 46 4.68 -1.85 10.60
N ALA A 47 5.92 -1.53 10.95
CA ALA A 47 6.24 -0.88 12.22
C ALA A 47 5.53 0.47 12.39
N LEU A 48 5.49 1.28 11.33
CA LEU A 48 4.80 2.57 11.32
C LEU A 48 3.28 2.39 11.48
N SER A 49 2.69 1.40 10.83
CA SER A 49 1.25 1.09 10.95
C SER A 49 0.86 0.64 12.36
N ILE A 50 1.72 -0.16 13.02
CA ILE A 50 1.50 -0.59 14.40
C ILE A 50 1.60 0.61 15.34
N TRP A 51 2.59 1.49 15.12
CA TRP A 51 2.72 2.70 15.94
C TRP A 51 1.50 3.61 15.80
N MET A 52 1.05 3.85 14.56
CA MET A 52 -0.19 4.60 14.29
C MET A 52 -1.39 3.95 14.99
N TRP A 53 -1.53 2.62 14.95
CA TRP A 53 -2.65 1.94 15.60
C TRP A 53 -2.65 2.11 17.12
N VAL A 54 -1.49 2.03 17.77
CA VAL A 54 -1.36 2.29 19.22
C VAL A 54 -1.77 3.72 19.56
N ASP A 55 -1.35 4.70 18.75
CA ASP A 55 -1.73 6.11 18.94
C ASP A 55 -3.24 6.33 18.80
N VAL A 56 -3.88 5.73 17.79
CA VAL A 56 -5.33 5.81 17.56
C VAL A 56 -6.11 5.23 18.73
N VAL A 57 -5.77 4.00 19.16
CA VAL A 57 -6.44 3.33 20.28
C VAL A 57 -6.28 4.09 21.60
N SER A 58 -5.15 4.78 21.78
CA SER A 58 -4.86 5.54 23.00
C SER A 58 -5.57 6.90 23.08
N ALA A 59 -6.24 7.32 22.02
CA ALA A 59 -6.77 8.69 21.88
C ALA A 59 -8.30 8.80 21.98
N ASP A 60 -8.97 7.76 22.48
CA ASP A 60 -10.40 7.75 22.81
C ASP A 60 -11.31 8.30 21.67
N GLY A 61 -11.04 7.90 20.42
CA GLY A 61 -11.88 8.22 19.26
C GLY A 61 -11.59 9.56 18.56
N ALA A 62 -10.50 10.25 18.91
CA ALA A 62 -10.03 11.42 18.16
C ALA A 62 -9.15 11.00 16.97
N TYR A 63 -9.30 11.67 15.81
CA TYR A 63 -8.39 11.54 14.68
C TYR A 63 -7.01 12.11 15.03
N VAL A 64 -6.13 11.28 15.58
CA VAL A 64 -4.75 11.67 15.95
C VAL A 64 -3.88 11.87 14.71
N TRP A 65 -4.13 11.05 13.69
CA TRP A 65 -3.42 11.08 12.42
C TRP A 65 -4.36 11.62 11.36
N GLN A 66 -4.15 12.87 10.94
CA GLN A 66 -4.95 13.50 9.91
C GLN A 66 -4.11 14.50 9.11
N SER A 67 -4.43 14.58 7.82
CA SER A 67 -3.87 15.57 6.90
C SER A 67 -4.98 16.09 6.01
N ASN A 68 -4.99 17.39 5.75
CA ASN A 68 -5.98 18.04 4.93
C ASN A 68 -5.31 19.15 4.11
N ALA A 69 -5.20 18.93 2.81
CA ALA A 69 -4.72 19.93 1.87
C ALA A 69 -5.69 20.06 0.70
N SER A 70 -5.95 21.28 0.23
CA SER A 70 -6.77 21.49 -0.97
C SER A 70 -6.06 20.90 -2.20
N TRP A 71 -6.71 20.02 -2.95
CA TRP A 71 -6.13 19.45 -4.18
C TRP A 71 -6.73 20.06 -5.44
N ILE A 72 -8.06 20.02 -5.59
CA ILE A 72 -8.77 20.61 -6.74
C ILE A 72 -9.88 21.52 -6.23
N ALA A 73 -9.55 22.80 -6.05
CA ALA A 73 -10.47 23.79 -5.48
C ALA A 73 -11.77 23.97 -6.30
N ALA A 74 -11.72 23.77 -7.62
CA ALA A 74 -12.90 23.91 -8.49
C ALA A 74 -13.95 22.80 -8.29
N LEU A 75 -13.54 21.64 -7.79
CA LEU A 75 -14.39 20.47 -7.55
C LEU A 75 -14.60 20.22 -6.04
N ASP A 76 -14.11 21.12 -5.19
CA ASP A 76 -14.03 20.96 -3.74
C ASP A 76 -13.40 19.62 -3.30
N VAL A 77 -12.41 19.14 -4.05
CA VAL A 77 -11.67 17.90 -3.74
C VAL A 77 -10.48 18.23 -2.87
N HIS A 78 -10.37 17.53 -1.74
CA HIS A 78 -9.30 17.71 -0.78
C HIS A 78 -8.48 16.43 -0.64
N TRP A 79 -7.17 16.61 -0.48
CA TRP A 79 -6.27 15.58 0.03
C TRP A 79 -6.52 15.39 1.53
N ARG A 80 -7.63 14.73 1.86
CA ARG A 80 -8.00 14.42 3.25
C ARG A 80 -7.68 12.98 3.56
N LEU A 81 -6.65 12.80 4.37
CA LEU A 81 -6.27 11.51 4.94
C LEU A 81 -6.55 11.52 6.43
N GLY A 82 -7.04 10.40 6.96
CA GLY A 82 -7.24 10.21 8.39
C GLY A 82 -7.25 8.73 8.75
N ALA A 83 -6.83 8.42 9.97
CA ALA A 83 -6.97 7.08 10.53
C ALA A 83 -7.93 7.12 11.73
N ASP A 84 -8.95 6.28 11.70
CA ASP A 84 -9.89 6.04 12.79
C ASP A 84 -9.73 4.63 13.39
N ASP A 85 -10.54 4.32 14.39
CA ASP A 85 -10.52 3.03 15.10
C ASP A 85 -10.82 1.84 14.18
N LEU A 86 -11.49 2.07 13.04
CA LEU A 86 -11.85 1.03 12.08
C LEU A 86 -10.78 0.85 10.99
N SER A 87 -10.23 1.94 10.46
CA SER A 87 -9.21 1.93 9.41
C SER A 87 -7.86 1.47 9.95
N ALA A 88 -7.50 1.84 11.18
CA ALA A 88 -6.21 1.51 11.77
C ALA A 88 -5.89 -0.01 11.76
N PRO A 89 -6.78 -0.92 12.24
CA PRO A 89 -6.51 -2.35 12.16
C PRO A 89 -6.47 -2.88 10.72
N LEU A 90 -7.23 -2.28 9.78
CA LEU A 90 -7.21 -2.67 8.36
C LEU A 90 -5.90 -2.27 7.67
N VAL A 91 -5.35 -1.11 8.01
CA VAL A 91 -4.02 -0.67 7.55
C VAL A 91 -2.93 -1.60 8.06
N VAL A 92 -2.96 -1.95 9.35
CA VAL A 92 -1.99 -2.92 9.93
C VAL A 92 -2.11 -4.28 9.25
N LEU A 93 -3.33 -4.78 9.05
CA LEU A 93 -3.57 -6.05 8.35
C LEU A 93 -2.98 -6.02 6.94
N THR A 94 -3.19 -4.93 6.21
CA THR A 94 -2.65 -4.73 4.86
C THR A 94 -1.12 -4.79 4.85
N ALA A 95 -0.47 -4.11 5.79
CA ALA A 95 0.99 -4.13 5.93
C ALA A 95 1.51 -5.53 6.30
N VAL A 96 0.83 -6.27 7.18
CA VAL A 96 1.18 -7.65 7.54
C VAL A 96 1.10 -8.58 6.32
N LEU A 97 0.01 -8.50 5.55
CA LEU A 97 -0.19 -9.35 4.37
C LEU A 97 0.84 -9.06 3.29
N SER A 98 1.12 -7.77 3.04
CA SER A 98 2.13 -7.33 2.06
C SER A 98 3.53 -7.77 2.48
N TRP A 99 3.88 -7.61 3.76
CA TRP A 99 5.14 -8.10 4.32
C TRP A 99 5.28 -9.62 4.18
N CYS A 100 4.26 -10.38 4.55
CA CYS A 100 4.24 -11.83 4.36
C CYS A 100 4.44 -12.22 2.90
N CYS A 101 3.74 -11.56 1.97
CA CYS A 101 3.88 -11.79 0.53
C CYS A 101 5.34 -11.60 0.08
N LEU A 102 5.96 -10.47 0.43
CA LEU A 102 7.34 -10.19 0.06
C LEU A 102 8.35 -11.16 0.69
N VAL A 103 8.12 -11.60 1.94
CA VAL A 103 8.97 -12.60 2.60
C VAL A 103 8.92 -13.95 1.87
N THR A 104 7.78 -14.35 1.30
CA THR A 104 7.69 -15.61 0.54
C THR A 104 8.60 -15.63 -0.69
N LEU A 105 8.89 -14.47 -1.28
CA LEU A 105 9.82 -14.33 -2.41
C LEU A 105 11.25 -14.72 -2.04
N LEU A 106 11.64 -14.73 -0.76
CA LEU A 106 12.95 -15.26 -0.35
C LEU A 106 13.06 -16.78 -0.55
N LYS A 107 11.94 -17.50 -0.48
CA LYS A 107 11.89 -18.96 -0.60
C LYS A 107 11.53 -19.42 -2.00
N ARG A 108 10.66 -18.67 -2.69
CA ARG A 108 10.08 -19.09 -3.98
C ARG A 108 10.00 -17.91 -4.96
N ALA A 109 11.15 -17.35 -5.31
CA ALA A 109 11.24 -16.30 -6.31
C ALA A 109 11.02 -16.86 -7.73
N PRO A 110 10.23 -16.19 -8.59
CA PRO A 110 10.21 -16.44 -10.02
C PRO A 110 11.52 -15.97 -10.67
N GLU A 111 11.60 -15.99 -12.01
CA GLU A 111 12.76 -15.45 -12.73
C GLU A 111 13.03 -13.98 -12.35
N CYS A 112 14.27 -13.55 -12.57
CA CYS A 112 14.77 -12.28 -12.04
C CYS A 112 13.99 -11.06 -12.53
N GLY A 113 13.59 -11.03 -13.82
CA GLY A 113 12.76 -9.96 -14.38
C GLY A 113 11.38 -9.92 -13.77
N ASP A 114 10.76 -11.10 -13.64
CA ASP A 114 9.43 -11.29 -13.08
C ASP A 114 9.36 -10.92 -11.60
N THR A 115 10.42 -11.20 -10.83
CA THR A 115 10.50 -10.85 -9.41
C THR A 115 10.44 -9.33 -9.22
N ARG A 116 11.10 -8.55 -10.09
CA ARG A 116 11.10 -7.07 -9.99
C ARG A 116 9.72 -6.50 -10.26
N ALA A 117 9.05 -7.01 -11.30
CA ALA A 117 7.68 -6.63 -11.62
C ALA A 117 6.72 -7.00 -10.48
N LEU A 118 6.80 -8.22 -9.96
CA LEU A 118 5.96 -8.69 -8.87
C LEU A 118 6.15 -7.84 -7.60
N VAL A 119 7.39 -7.54 -7.20
CA VAL A 119 7.68 -6.65 -6.06
C VAL A 119 7.07 -5.27 -6.27
N ALA A 120 7.20 -4.68 -7.47
CA ALA A 120 6.63 -3.38 -7.77
C ALA A 120 5.10 -3.39 -7.64
N LEU A 121 4.44 -4.41 -8.21
CA LEU A 121 2.99 -4.54 -8.19
C LEU A 121 2.45 -4.76 -6.78
N VAL A 122 3.13 -5.58 -5.96
CA VAL A 122 2.74 -5.82 -4.56
C VAL A 122 2.88 -4.54 -3.72
N LEU A 123 3.99 -3.81 -3.84
CA LEU A 123 4.18 -2.54 -3.13
C LEU A 123 3.20 -1.45 -3.60
N LEU A 124 2.83 -1.45 -4.88
CA LEU A 124 1.84 -0.54 -5.42
C LEU A 124 0.42 -0.87 -4.90
N MET A 125 0.07 -2.16 -4.82
CA MET A 125 -1.16 -2.61 -4.15
C MET A 125 -1.19 -2.26 -2.67
N GLU A 126 -0.07 -2.39 -1.97
CA GLU A 126 0.06 -1.98 -0.56
C GLU A 126 -0.25 -0.49 -0.41
N ALA A 127 0.40 0.38 -1.22
CA ALA A 127 0.13 1.82 -1.21
C ALA A 127 -1.35 2.15 -1.49
N GLY A 128 -1.93 1.53 -2.52
CA GLY A 128 -3.34 1.75 -2.87
C GLY A 128 -4.30 1.29 -1.80
N SER A 129 -4.05 0.12 -1.21
CA SER A 129 -4.93 -0.47 -0.19
C SER A 129 -4.90 0.36 1.08
N ILE A 130 -3.71 0.76 1.53
CA ILE A 130 -3.54 1.66 2.66
C ILE A 130 -4.22 3.00 2.36
N GLY A 131 -3.97 3.59 1.19
CA GLY A 131 -4.58 4.85 0.75
C GLY A 131 -6.11 4.79 0.74
N THR A 132 -6.69 3.68 0.32
CA THR A 132 -8.14 3.44 0.30
C THR A 132 -8.73 3.45 1.71
N PHE A 133 -8.04 2.87 2.70
CA PHE A 133 -8.53 2.85 4.08
C PHE A 133 -8.39 4.19 4.80
N VAL A 134 -7.40 5.01 4.45
CA VAL A 134 -7.15 6.29 5.12
C VAL A 134 -7.74 7.49 4.38
N ALA A 135 -8.29 7.32 3.17
CA ALA A 135 -8.91 8.40 2.43
C ALA A 135 -10.30 8.77 2.99
N LEU A 136 -10.46 10.04 3.37
CA LEU A 136 -11.73 10.60 3.87
C LEU A 136 -12.56 11.32 2.79
N ASP A 137 -11.97 11.57 1.63
CA ASP A 137 -12.64 12.18 0.47
C ASP A 137 -13.01 11.10 -0.55
N LEU A 138 -14.23 11.13 -1.09
CA LEU A 138 -14.76 10.12 -2.02
C LEU A 138 -13.97 10.03 -3.32
N VAL A 139 -13.50 11.16 -3.86
CA VAL A 139 -12.73 11.18 -5.11
C VAL A 139 -11.35 10.57 -4.86
N LEU A 140 -10.73 10.92 -3.73
CA LEU A 140 -9.44 10.38 -3.34
C LEU A 140 -9.51 8.87 -3.06
N PHE A 141 -10.55 8.43 -2.36
CA PHE A 141 -10.86 7.01 -2.16
C PHE A 141 -10.97 6.27 -3.49
N PHE A 142 -11.72 6.82 -4.46
CA PHE A 142 -11.89 6.21 -5.77
C PHE A 142 -10.55 6.07 -6.52
N VAL A 143 -9.68 7.09 -6.45
CA VAL A 143 -8.35 7.04 -7.07
C VAL A 143 -7.50 5.93 -6.46
N PHE A 144 -7.45 5.82 -5.13
CA PHE A 144 -6.70 4.75 -4.47
C PHE A 144 -7.28 3.36 -4.74
N PHE A 145 -8.60 3.25 -4.78
CA PHE A 145 -9.29 2.01 -5.11
C PHE A 145 -8.93 1.52 -6.52
N GLU A 146 -8.99 2.40 -7.52
CA GLU A 146 -8.60 2.06 -8.89
C GLU A 146 -7.11 1.72 -9.00
N LEU A 147 -6.27 2.40 -8.21
CA LEU A 147 -4.84 2.11 -8.14
C LEU A 147 -4.56 0.69 -7.62
N VAL A 148 -5.43 0.09 -6.79
CA VAL A 148 -5.30 -1.33 -6.39
C VAL A 148 -5.75 -2.29 -7.49
N LEU A 149 -6.77 -1.92 -8.28
CA LEU A 149 -7.31 -2.80 -9.31
C LEU A 149 -6.32 -3.07 -10.44
N ILE A 150 -5.56 -2.05 -10.87
CA ILE A 150 -4.62 -2.17 -11.99
C ILE A 150 -3.53 -3.22 -11.68
N PRO A 151 -2.75 -3.14 -10.59
CA PRO A 151 -1.71 -4.12 -10.31
C PRO A 151 -2.27 -5.50 -9.93
N MET A 152 -3.43 -5.55 -9.27
CA MET A 152 -4.11 -6.82 -8.97
C MET A 152 -4.38 -7.60 -10.27
N TRP A 153 -4.88 -6.94 -11.30
CA TRP A 153 -5.10 -7.56 -12.60
C TRP A 153 -3.81 -8.14 -13.19
N PHE A 154 -2.70 -7.39 -13.14
CA PHE A 154 -1.39 -7.89 -13.61
C PHE A 154 -0.88 -9.08 -12.81
N VAL A 155 -0.98 -9.04 -11.47
CA VAL A 155 -0.53 -10.15 -10.62
C VAL A 155 -1.29 -11.43 -10.96
N ILE A 156 -2.61 -11.35 -11.11
CA ILE A 156 -3.46 -12.50 -11.45
C ILE A 156 -3.18 -12.98 -12.88
N ALA A 157 -3.04 -12.06 -13.85
CA ALA A 157 -2.86 -12.41 -15.25
C ALA A 157 -1.54 -13.13 -15.54
N TYR A 158 -0.46 -12.78 -14.84
CA TYR A 158 0.89 -13.30 -15.10
C TYR A 158 1.34 -14.35 -14.08
N TRP A 159 0.97 -14.22 -12.80
CA TRP A 159 1.39 -15.14 -11.72
C TRP A 159 0.22 -15.92 -11.08
N GLY A 160 -0.99 -15.78 -11.61
CA GLY A 160 -2.13 -16.63 -11.23
C GLY A 160 -1.93 -18.09 -11.68
N ASP A 161 -2.57 -19.01 -10.98
CA ASP A 161 -2.50 -20.44 -11.28
C ASP A 161 -3.00 -20.75 -12.71
N GLN A 162 -2.28 -21.61 -13.42
CA GLN A 162 -2.54 -21.96 -14.82
C GLN A 162 -3.58 -23.08 -14.98
N HIS A 163 -4.07 -23.66 -13.88
CA HIS A 163 -4.87 -24.89 -13.90
C HIS A 163 -6.31 -24.77 -14.44
N ASP A 164 -6.79 -23.61 -14.89
CA ASP A 164 -8.13 -23.49 -15.50
C ASP A 164 -8.23 -22.55 -16.72
N GLU A 165 -7.44 -22.84 -17.76
CA GLU A 165 -7.66 -22.25 -19.10
C GLU A 165 -9.07 -22.53 -19.65
N ALA A 166 -9.71 -23.63 -19.23
CA ALA A 166 -11.03 -24.04 -19.68
C ALA A 166 -12.15 -23.16 -19.10
N GLY A 167 -12.03 -22.68 -17.86
CA GLY A 167 -12.93 -21.71 -17.24
C GLY A 167 -12.89 -20.34 -17.92
N ARG A 168 -11.68 -19.87 -18.30
CA ARG A 168 -11.50 -18.56 -18.99
C ARG A 168 -12.20 -18.47 -20.34
N ARG A 169 -12.29 -19.57 -21.10
CA ARG A 169 -12.95 -19.60 -22.42
C ARG A 169 -14.48 -19.69 -22.37
N ARG A 170 -15.06 -20.01 -21.21
CA ARG A 170 -16.52 -20.11 -21.04
C ARG A 170 -17.18 -18.82 -20.54
N ALA A 171 -16.37 -17.88 -20.04
CA ALA A 171 -16.82 -16.60 -19.49
C ALA A 171 -16.62 -15.41 -20.46
N ALA A 172 -15.95 -15.63 -21.59
CA ALA A 172 -15.83 -14.69 -22.71
C ALA A 172 -16.78 -15.11 -23.84
#